data_AF-A0A0C9TAD4-F1
#
_entry.id   AF-A0A0C9TAD4-F1
#
_cell.length_a   1.000
_cell.length_b   1.000
_cell.length_c   1.000
_cell.angle_alpha   90.00
_cell.angle_beta   90.00
_cell.angle_gamma   90.00
#
_symmetry.space_group_name_H-M   'P 1'
#
loop_
_entity.id
_entity.type
_entity.pdbx_description
1 polymer ?
#
loop_
_entity_poly.entity_id
_entity_poly.type
_entity_poly.pdbx_seq_one_letter_code
_entity_poly.pdbx_strand_id
1 'polypeptide(L)'
;MISRRDGTPSALTKAKLQQMWKKVKYNIVDEFSMLAKTFLARMSANVSIGKNGDVAQSSGMSFGDISVILCGDMHQFPPVACPLREALFNPSTPERDSTLCQVGRTIYEEFTTVVILSQQMRVNDPVWIDFLQHLRHGRVQQRHMDMLHKMDLSHPDCVATDFTLPPWNESVLITPRHGVRTKWNDCALRKHCRDTNQSLFVSHAEDHISGRTLRQIEQLAVQHRQKTSKRPGDDLPEIIELAVGMRVMVT
;
A
#
# COMPACT_ATOMS: atom_id res chain seq x y z
N MET A 1 -17.63 5.82 -1.08
CA MET A 1 -18.17 4.85 -2.06
C MET A 1 -19.38 4.17 -1.40
N ILE A 2 -20.61 4.53 -1.79
CA ILE A 2 -21.81 4.06 -1.08
C ILE A 2 -22.28 2.74 -1.71
N SER A 3 -21.90 1.63 -1.09
CA SER A 3 -22.49 0.31 -1.35
C SER A 3 -23.88 0.25 -0.73
N ARG A 4 -24.86 -0.37 -1.41
CA ARG A 4 -26.11 -0.80 -0.77
C ARG A 4 -25.80 -1.89 0.27
N ARG A 5 -26.72 -2.10 1.23
CA ARG A 5 -26.58 -3.07 2.34
C ARG A 5 -26.38 -4.54 1.88
N ASP A 6 -26.64 -4.81 0.60
CA ASP A 6 -26.49 -6.10 -0.07
C ASP A 6 -25.17 -6.25 -0.85
N GLY A 7 -24.29 -5.24 -0.84
CA GLY A 7 -23.02 -5.27 -1.56
C GLY A 7 -23.14 -4.99 -3.06
N THR A 8 -24.33 -4.69 -3.59
CA THR A 8 -24.49 -4.40 -5.03
C THR A 8 -24.16 -2.94 -5.36
N PRO A 9 -23.39 -2.68 -6.44
CA PRO A 9 -23.14 -1.32 -6.90
C PRO A 9 -24.44 -0.60 -7.28
N SER A 10 -24.55 0.70 -6.99
CA SER A 10 -25.67 1.50 -7.49
C SER A 10 -25.68 1.52 -9.02
N ALA A 11 -26.84 1.74 -9.64
CA ALA A 11 -26.96 1.79 -11.10
C ALA A 11 -26.01 2.84 -11.74
N LEU A 12 -25.83 3.98 -11.07
CA LEU A 12 -24.92 5.03 -11.51
C LEU A 12 -23.45 4.59 -11.39
N THR A 13 -23.07 3.90 -10.31
CA THR A 13 -21.73 3.33 -10.16
C THR A 13 -21.46 2.27 -11.22
N LYS A 14 -22.44 1.41 -11.49
CA LYS A 14 -22.34 0.37 -12.52
C LYS A 14 -22.15 0.96 -13.92
N ALA A 15 -22.92 1.99 -14.29
CA ALA A 15 -22.75 2.67 -15.57
C ALA A 15 -21.35 3.30 -15.73
N LYS A 16 -20.82 3.92 -14.68
CA LYS A 16 -19.45 4.46 -14.66
C LYS A 16 -18.39 3.36 -14.83
N LEU A 17 -18.53 2.25 -14.10
CA LEU A 17 -17.65 1.10 -14.24
C LEU A 17 -17.70 0.53 -15.66
N GLN A 18 -18.90 0.39 -16.23
CA GLN A 18 -19.07 -0.10 -17.60
C GLN A 18 -18.37 0.78 -18.61
N GLN A 19 -18.54 2.10 -18.50
CA GLN A 19 -17.88 3.04 -19.39
C GLN A 19 -16.35 2.94 -19.29
N MET A 20 -15.82 2.83 -18.07
CA MET A 20 -14.39 2.74 -17.81
C MET A 20 -13.78 1.44 -18.35
N TRP A 21 -14.42 0.29 -18.09
CA TRP A 21 -13.88 -1.03 -18.43
C TRP A 21 -14.17 -1.46 -19.87
N LYS A 22 -15.12 -0.82 -20.57
CA LYS A 22 -15.56 -1.19 -21.92
C LYS A 22 -14.40 -1.51 -22.88
N LYS A 23 -13.38 -0.66 -22.91
CA LYS A 23 -12.24 -0.79 -23.85
C LYS A 23 -10.99 -1.44 -23.26
N VAL A 24 -10.97 -1.73 -21.96
CA VAL A 24 -9.79 -2.30 -21.28
C VAL A 24 -9.60 -3.75 -21.71
N LYS A 25 -8.43 -4.13 -22.20
CA LYS A 25 -8.11 -5.52 -22.59
C LYS A 25 -7.13 -6.20 -21.65
N TYR A 26 -6.32 -5.40 -20.98
CA TYR A 26 -5.29 -5.85 -20.04
C TYR A 26 -5.47 -5.12 -18.72
N ASN A 27 -5.33 -5.86 -17.62
CA ASN A 27 -5.22 -5.31 -16.28
C ASN A 27 -3.90 -5.78 -15.67
N ILE A 28 -3.01 -4.83 -15.34
CA ILE A 28 -1.72 -5.13 -14.74
C ILE A 28 -1.81 -4.75 -13.26
N VAL A 29 -1.53 -5.71 -12.40
CA VAL A 29 -1.57 -5.54 -10.95
C VAL A 29 -0.18 -5.74 -10.40
N ASP A 30 0.46 -4.64 -10.04
CA ASP A 30 1.78 -4.63 -9.42
C ASP A 30 1.68 -4.85 -7.90
N GLU A 31 2.79 -5.28 -7.29
CA GLU A 31 2.90 -5.67 -5.88
C GLU A 31 1.80 -6.63 -5.39
N PHE A 32 1.48 -7.63 -6.22
CA PHE A 32 0.36 -8.54 -5.97
C PHE A 32 0.50 -9.40 -4.69
N SER A 33 1.70 -9.48 -4.09
CA SER A 33 1.93 -10.22 -2.84
C SER A 33 1.09 -9.68 -1.67
N MET A 34 0.71 -8.40 -1.75
CA MET A 34 -0.12 -7.73 -0.75
C MET A 34 -1.63 -7.92 -0.98
N LEU A 35 -2.04 -8.64 -2.03
CA LEU A 35 -3.45 -8.91 -2.30
C LEU A 35 -3.96 -10.08 -1.46
N ALA A 36 -5.10 -9.86 -0.80
CA ALA A 36 -5.86 -10.94 -0.20
C ALA A 36 -6.67 -11.70 -1.25
N LYS A 37 -6.89 -13.01 -1.04
CA LYS A 37 -7.80 -13.85 -1.84
C LYS A 37 -9.17 -13.19 -2.00
N THR A 38 -9.74 -12.70 -0.91
CA THR A 38 -11.05 -12.04 -0.93
C THR A 38 -11.05 -10.76 -1.77
N PHE A 39 -9.95 -10.01 -1.78
CA PHE A 39 -9.80 -8.84 -2.63
C PHE A 39 -9.72 -9.24 -4.10
N LEU A 40 -8.94 -10.27 -4.45
CA LEU A 40 -8.84 -10.77 -5.83
C LEU A 40 -10.20 -11.22 -6.38
N ALA A 41 -10.99 -11.93 -5.57
CA ALA A 41 -12.35 -12.34 -5.93
C ALA A 41 -13.27 -11.14 -6.19
N ARG A 42 -13.23 -10.13 -5.32
CA ARG A 42 -14.01 -8.89 -5.49
C ARG A 42 -13.57 -8.10 -6.72
N MET A 43 -12.27 -8.05 -6.98
CA MET A 43 -11.71 -7.42 -8.16
C MET A 43 -12.23 -8.10 -9.42
N SER A 44 -12.14 -9.43 -9.50
CA SER A 44 -12.68 -10.22 -10.62
C SER A 44 -14.17 -9.94 -10.83
N ALA A 45 -14.99 -10.01 -9.78
CA ALA A 45 -16.42 -9.73 -9.89
C ALA A 45 -16.73 -8.31 -10.39
N ASN A 46 -16.03 -7.29 -9.85
CA ASN A 46 -16.25 -5.90 -10.26
C ASN A 46 -15.81 -5.63 -11.70
N VAL A 47 -14.71 -6.24 -12.13
CA VAL A 47 -14.25 -6.16 -13.53
C VAL A 47 -15.27 -6.84 -14.45
N SER A 48 -15.78 -8.02 -14.09
CA SER A 48 -16.82 -8.71 -14.84
C SER A 48 -18.09 -7.85 -14.99
N ILE A 49 -18.51 -7.15 -13.93
CA ILE A 49 -19.64 -6.21 -13.97
C ILE A 49 -19.36 -5.04 -14.93
N GLY A 50 -18.14 -4.49 -14.88
CA GLY A 50 -17.70 -3.43 -15.80
C GLY A 50 -17.62 -3.89 -17.26
N LYS A 51 -17.35 -5.17 -17.51
CA LYS A 51 -17.20 -5.71 -18.87
C LYS A 51 -18.49 -6.17 -19.51
N ASN A 52 -19.22 -7.03 -18.81
CA ASN A 52 -20.33 -7.80 -19.36
C ASN A 52 -21.69 -7.33 -18.84
N GLY A 53 -21.72 -6.36 -17.93
CA GLY A 53 -22.95 -5.83 -17.38
C GLY A 53 -23.36 -6.48 -16.06
N ASP A 54 -24.51 -7.17 -16.03
CA ASP A 54 -24.90 -7.89 -14.80
C ASP A 54 -24.14 -9.20 -14.63
N VAL A 55 -24.01 -9.63 -13.38
CA VAL A 55 -23.39 -10.91 -13.01
C VAL A 55 -24.04 -12.08 -13.77
N ALA A 56 -25.34 -12.01 -14.05
CA ALA A 56 -26.09 -13.02 -14.80
C ALA A 56 -25.71 -13.15 -16.29
N GLN A 57 -25.03 -12.15 -16.87
CA GLN A 57 -24.48 -12.20 -18.25
C GLN A 57 -22.96 -12.44 -18.26
N SER A 58 -22.34 -12.69 -17.11
CA SER A 58 -20.91 -12.98 -17.05
C SER A 58 -20.64 -14.34 -17.67
N SER A 59 -19.68 -14.41 -18.59
CA SER A 59 -19.28 -15.58 -19.39
C SER A 59 -18.78 -16.80 -18.60
N GLY A 60 -19.01 -16.87 -17.29
CA GLY A 60 -18.38 -17.83 -16.38
C GLY A 60 -16.87 -17.61 -16.19
N MET A 61 -16.26 -16.72 -16.98
CA MET A 61 -14.83 -16.43 -16.96
C MET A 61 -14.50 -15.36 -15.93
N SER A 62 -13.36 -15.54 -15.26
CA SER A 62 -12.77 -14.55 -14.36
C SER A 62 -12.48 -13.22 -15.09
N PHE A 63 -12.60 -12.11 -14.36
CA PHE A 63 -12.29 -10.76 -14.84
C PHE A 63 -13.03 -10.32 -16.11
N GLY A 64 -14.18 -10.91 -16.44
CA GLY A 64 -14.98 -10.48 -17.58
C GLY A 64 -14.24 -10.61 -18.92
N ASP A 65 -13.44 -11.68 -19.06
CA ASP A 65 -12.70 -12.01 -20.29
C ASP A 65 -11.65 -10.97 -20.70
N ILE A 66 -10.95 -10.40 -19.71
CA ILE A 66 -9.72 -9.62 -19.95
C ILE A 66 -8.49 -10.41 -19.54
N SER A 67 -7.37 -10.09 -20.17
CA SER A 67 -6.08 -10.60 -19.73
C SER A 67 -5.61 -9.87 -18.47
N VAL A 68 -5.20 -10.61 -17.44
CA VAL A 68 -4.65 -10.05 -16.21
C VAL A 68 -3.19 -10.45 -16.08
N ILE A 69 -2.33 -9.50 -15.71
CA ILE A 69 -0.91 -9.73 -15.44
C ILE A 69 -0.66 -9.35 -13.98
N LEU A 70 -0.19 -10.31 -13.20
CA LEU A 70 0.23 -10.09 -11.81
C LEU A 70 1.75 -9.91 -11.78
N CYS A 71 2.21 -8.77 -11.28
CA CYS A 71 3.61 -8.43 -11.11
C CYS A 71 3.90 -8.18 -9.64
N GLY A 72 5.02 -8.69 -9.14
CA GLY A 72 5.42 -8.50 -7.75
C GLY A 72 6.20 -9.67 -7.19
N ASP A 73 6.43 -9.63 -5.88
CA ASP A 73 7.37 -10.51 -5.21
C ASP A 73 6.80 -11.08 -3.90
N MET A 74 6.51 -12.37 -3.89
CA MET A 74 5.91 -13.05 -2.73
C MET A 74 6.82 -13.13 -1.50
N HIS A 75 8.12 -12.83 -1.62
CA HIS A 75 9.03 -12.77 -0.47
C HIS A 75 9.02 -11.38 0.19
N GLN A 76 8.26 -10.41 -0.33
CA GLN A 76 8.05 -9.10 0.27
C GLN A 76 6.85 -9.12 1.24
N PHE A 77 6.10 -8.02 1.33
CA PHE A 77 5.04 -7.89 2.30
C PHE A 77 3.83 -8.77 1.94
N PRO A 78 3.26 -9.48 2.93
CA PRO A 78 1.98 -10.16 2.77
C PRO A 78 0.83 -9.14 2.81
N PRO A 79 -0.41 -9.59 2.60
CA PRO A 79 -1.57 -8.70 2.65
C PRO A 79 -1.73 -7.98 3.99
N VAL A 80 -2.15 -6.72 3.92
CA VAL A 80 -2.28 -5.84 5.08
C VAL A 80 -3.69 -5.95 5.67
N ALA A 81 -3.79 -5.85 7.00
CA ALA A 81 -5.05 -5.80 7.75
C ALA A 81 -5.98 -7.03 7.57
N CYS A 82 -5.46 -8.14 7.06
CA CYS A 82 -6.14 -9.44 7.07
C CYS A 82 -5.19 -10.55 7.57
N PRO A 83 -5.73 -11.70 8.00
CA PRO A 83 -4.91 -12.84 8.40
C PRO A 83 -4.01 -13.33 7.26
N LEU A 84 -2.81 -13.82 7.58
CA LEU A 84 -1.86 -14.36 6.59
C LEU A 84 -2.47 -15.48 5.72
N ARG A 85 -3.42 -16.27 6.24
CA ARG A 85 -4.15 -17.29 5.46
C ARG A 85 -4.91 -16.74 4.24
N GLU A 86 -5.18 -15.44 4.22
CA GLU A 86 -5.78 -14.76 3.06
C GLU A 86 -4.76 -14.41 1.97
N ALA A 87 -3.46 -14.58 2.21
CA ALA A 87 -2.46 -14.42 1.16
C ALA A 87 -2.68 -15.39 0.00
N LEU A 88 -2.51 -14.91 -1.23
CA LEU A 88 -2.77 -15.70 -2.44
C LEU A 88 -1.97 -17.00 -2.48
N PHE A 89 -0.73 -16.98 -2.00
CA PHE A 89 0.16 -18.14 -1.95
C PHE A 89 -0.20 -19.18 -0.89
N ASN A 90 -1.06 -18.85 0.08
CA ASN A 90 -1.52 -19.83 1.06
C ASN A 90 -2.66 -20.68 0.49
N PRO A 91 -2.64 -22.01 0.67
CA PRO A 91 -3.75 -22.88 0.29
C PRO A 91 -5.06 -22.46 0.98
N SER A 92 -6.20 -22.81 0.38
CA SER A 92 -7.51 -22.63 1.04
C SER A 92 -7.83 -23.81 1.96
N THR A 93 -8.48 -23.51 3.09
CA THR A 93 -8.99 -24.48 4.06
C THR A 93 -10.51 -24.38 4.09
N PRO A 94 -11.25 -25.25 3.36
CA PRO A 94 -12.70 -25.10 3.14
C PRO A 94 -13.53 -24.94 4.40
N GLU A 95 -13.13 -25.55 5.51
CA GLU A 95 -13.84 -25.52 6.79
C GLU A 95 -13.73 -24.15 7.50
N ARG A 96 -12.71 -23.36 7.15
CA ARG A 96 -12.38 -22.10 7.82
C ARG A 96 -12.51 -20.88 6.90
N ASP A 97 -12.30 -21.08 5.61
CA ASP A 97 -12.29 -20.01 4.62
C ASP A 97 -13.69 -19.72 4.10
N SER A 98 -14.04 -18.44 4.05
CA SER A 98 -15.28 -18.00 3.42
C SER A 98 -15.34 -18.40 1.94
N THR A 99 -16.54 -18.56 1.39
CA THR A 99 -16.74 -18.82 -0.04
C THR A 99 -15.98 -17.83 -0.93
N LEU A 100 -15.96 -16.56 -0.55
CA LEU A 100 -15.23 -15.52 -1.31
C LEU A 100 -13.72 -15.73 -1.29
N CYS A 101 -13.17 -16.19 -0.16
CA CYS A 101 -11.75 -16.54 -0.03
C CYS A 101 -11.42 -17.74 -0.93
N GLN A 102 -12.28 -18.75 -0.94
CA GLN A 102 -12.13 -19.94 -1.80
C GLN A 102 -12.16 -19.57 -3.28
N VAL A 103 -13.15 -18.76 -3.72
CA VAL A 103 -13.23 -18.22 -5.09
C VAL A 103 -11.96 -17.46 -5.45
N GLY A 104 -11.47 -16.59 -4.56
CA GLY A 104 -10.24 -15.84 -4.80
C GLY A 104 -9.02 -16.72 -5.01
N ARG A 105 -8.92 -17.83 -4.26
CA ARG A 105 -7.85 -18.81 -4.46
C ARG A 105 -8.00 -19.56 -5.79
N THR A 106 -9.21 -19.98 -6.15
CA THR A 106 -9.47 -20.64 -7.45
C THR A 106 -9.07 -19.74 -8.61
N ILE A 107 -9.45 -18.45 -8.56
CA ILE A 107 -9.04 -17.46 -9.57
C ILE A 107 -7.52 -17.35 -9.65
N TYR A 108 -6.83 -17.35 -8.50
CA TYR A 108 -5.38 -17.29 -8.49
C TYR A 108 -4.72 -18.54 -9.10
N GLU A 109 -5.34 -19.71 -8.96
CA GLU A 109 -4.87 -20.96 -9.58
C GLU A 109 -5.10 -21.03 -11.09
N GLU A 110 -5.95 -20.17 -11.66
CA GLU A 110 -6.13 -20.04 -13.11
C GLU A 110 -4.88 -19.44 -13.81
N PHE A 111 -3.98 -18.80 -13.06
CA PHE A 111 -2.71 -18.28 -13.58
C PHE A 111 -1.70 -19.41 -13.76
N THR A 112 -1.62 -19.96 -14.97
CA THR A 112 -0.74 -21.09 -15.31
C THR A 112 0.63 -20.67 -15.85
N THR A 113 0.74 -19.45 -16.37
CA THR A 113 1.99 -18.93 -16.94
C THR A 113 2.74 -18.10 -15.91
N VAL A 114 3.93 -18.56 -15.52
CA VAL A 114 4.79 -17.89 -14.54
C VAL A 114 6.10 -17.52 -15.21
N VAL A 115 6.46 -16.24 -15.14
CA VAL A 115 7.75 -15.72 -15.62
C VAL A 115 8.55 -15.23 -14.42
N ILE A 116 9.76 -15.77 -14.25
CA ILE A 116 10.67 -15.38 -13.17
C ILE A 116 11.82 -14.56 -13.77
N LEU A 117 11.94 -13.30 -13.34
CA LEU A 117 13.08 -12.46 -13.68
C LEU A 117 14.26 -12.79 -12.75
N SER A 118 15.43 -13.09 -13.31
CA SER A 118 16.61 -13.54 -12.57
C SER A 118 17.68 -12.45 -12.38
N GLN A 119 17.68 -11.42 -13.22
CA GLN A 119 18.70 -10.36 -13.17
C GLN A 119 18.27 -9.23 -12.24
N GLN A 120 19.09 -8.94 -11.23
CA GLN A 120 18.92 -7.77 -10.36
C GLN A 120 19.53 -6.54 -11.05
N MET A 121 18.72 -5.49 -11.23
CA MET A 121 19.12 -4.26 -11.92
C MET A 121 19.30 -3.06 -10.96
N ARG A 122 18.88 -3.19 -9.70
CA ARG A 122 18.90 -2.08 -8.73
C ARG A 122 20.25 -1.89 -8.05
N VAL A 123 20.96 -2.98 -7.79
CA VAL A 123 22.23 -2.97 -7.06
C VAL A 123 23.25 -3.76 -7.87
N ASN A 124 24.46 -3.21 -7.98
CA ASN A 124 25.59 -3.81 -8.70
C ASN A 124 26.70 -4.32 -7.77
N ASP A 125 26.62 -4.03 -6.46
CA ASP A 125 27.57 -4.51 -5.47
C ASP A 125 27.38 -6.02 -5.23
N PRO A 126 28.38 -6.88 -5.55
CA PRO A 126 28.24 -8.32 -5.43
C PRO A 126 28.09 -8.80 -3.98
N VAL A 127 28.67 -8.11 -3.00
CA VAL A 127 28.55 -8.45 -1.57
C VAL A 127 27.13 -8.16 -1.08
N TRP A 128 26.56 -7.02 -1.49
CA TRP A 128 25.18 -6.68 -1.17
C TRP A 128 24.18 -7.60 -1.87
N ILE A 129 24.44 -7.98 -3.13
CA ILE A 129 23.62 -8.95 -3.86
C ILE A 129 23.63 -10.32 -3.15
N ASP A 130 24.81 -10.83 -2.75
CA ASP A 130 24.93 -12.09 -1.99
C ASP A 130 24.07 -12.04 -0.72
N PHE A 131 24.17 -10.93 0.03
CA PHE A 131 23.35 -10.71 1.22
C PHE A 131 21.85 -10.71 0.90
N LEU A 132 21.38 -9.93 -0.08
CA LEU A 132 19.95 -9.82 -0.41
C LEU A 132 19.36 -11.15 -0.88
N GLN A 133 20.12 -11.95 -1.64
CA GLN A 133 19.70 -13.29 -2.08
C GLN A 133 19.53 -14.24 -0.88
N HIS A 134 20.45 -14.20 0.07
CA HIS A 134 20.36 -15.01 1.29
C HIS A 134 19.24 -14.52 2.22
N LEU A 135 19.08 -13.21 2.38
CA LEU A 135 18.03 -12.59 3.19
C LEU A 135 16.65 -13.01 2.70
N ARG A 136 16.42 -12.97 1.38
CA ARG A 136 15.17 -13.38 0.74
C ARG A 136 14.69 -14.77 1.17
N HIS A 137 15.62 -15.70 1.38
CA HIS A 137 15.32 -17.08 1.75
C HIS A 137 15.52 -17.39 3.24
N GLY A 138 15.79 -16.37 4.06
CA GLY A 138 16.07 -16.56 5.49
C GLY A 138 17.37 -17.33 5.76
N ARG A 139 18.35 -17.26 4.85
CA ARG A 139 19.64 -17.98 4.92
C ARG A 139 20.81 -17.06 5.25
N VAL A 140 20.55 -16.02 6.05
CA VAL A 140 21.57 -15.04 6.45
C VAL A 140 22.68 -15.75 7.24
N GLN A 141 23.94 -15.40 6.96
CA GLN A 141 25.13 -15.99 7.57
C GLN A 141 25.90 -14.93 8.35
N GLN A 142 26.86 -15.34 9.19
CA GLN A 142 27.64 -14.42 10.01
C GLN A 142 28.32 -13.32 9.18
N ARG A 143 28.94 -13.68 8.04
CA ARG A 143 29.57 -12.70 7.14
C ARG A 143 28.63 -11.59 6.65
N HIS A 144 27.33 -11.89 6.52
CA HIS A 144 26.33 -10.90 6.13
C HIS A 144 26.01 -9.95 7.30
N MET A 145 25.95 -10.49 8.52
CA MET A 145 25.77 -9.69 9.73
C MET A 145 26.98 -8.78 9.98
N ASP A 146 28.19 -9.30 9.79
CA ASP A 146 29.43 -8.51 9.92
C ASP A 146 29.45 -7.36 8.91
N MET A 147 28.98 -7.59 7.69
CA MET A 147 28.81 -6.55 6.67
C MET A 147 27.78 -5.49 7.10
N LEU A 148 26.63 -5.89 7.63
CA LEU A 148 25.61 -4.94 8.12
C LEU A 148 26.10 -4.12 9.32
N HIS A 149 26.84 -4.72 10.25
CA HIS A 149 27.38 -4.00 11.40
C HIS A 149 28.34 -2.88 11.00
N LYS A 150 29.05 -3.03 9.87
CA LYS A 150 29.89 -1.96 9.31
C LYS A 150 29.09 -0.76 8.78
N MET A 151 27.78 -0.91 8.56
CA MET A 151 26.90 0.17 8.14
C MET A 151 26.32 0.95 9.32
N ASP A 152 26.58 0.52 10.55
CA ASP A 152 26.20 1.27 11.75
C ASP A 152 27.06 2.53 11.86
N LEU A 153 26.42 3.68 12.10
CA LEU A 153 27.08 4.96 12.31
C LEU A 153 27.97 4.99 13.55
N SER A 154 27.75 4.07 14.50
CA SER A 154 28.57 3.91 15.70
C SER A 154 29.77 2.97 15.51
N HIS A 155 29.90 2.34 14.34
CA HIS A 155 30.99 1.40 14.07
C HIS A 155 32.36 2.13 14.02
N PRO A 156 33.44 1.59 14.62
CA PRO A 156 34.75 2.27 14.64
C PRO A 156 35.32 2.58 13.25
N ASP A 157 35.06 1.70 12.28
CA ASP A 157 35.49 1.87 10.89
C ASP A 157 34.56 2.78 10.07
N CYS A 158 33.47 3.29 10.65
CA CYS A 158 32.55 4.18 9.94
C CYS A 158 33.23 5.54 9.72
N VAL A 159 33.34 5.95 8.45
CA VAL A 159 33.83 7.29 8.12
C VAL A 159 32.84 8.31 8.67
N ALA A 160 33.37 9.29 9.42
CA ALA A 160 32.58 10.38 9.98
C ALA A 160 31.71 11.00 8.87
N THR A 161 30.40 10.81 9.00
CA THR A 161 29.43 11.19 7.97
C THR A 161 28.86 12.56 8.30
N ASP A 162 29.10 13.54 7.42
CA ASP A 162 28.51 14.86 7.54
C ASP A 162 27.09 14.88 6.93
N PHE A 163 26.08 14.87 7.79
CA PHE A 163 24.67 14.91 7.40
C PHE A 163 24.22 16.27 6.83
N THR A 164 25.09 17.27 6.79
CA THR A 164 24.81 18.57 6.14
C THR A 164 25.19 18.59 4.67
N LEU A 165 25.97 17.61 4.20
CA LEU A 165 26.47 17.53 2.83
C LEU A 165 25.75 16.45 2.00
N PRO A 166 25.68 16.61 0.66
CA PRO A 166 25.23 15.55 -0.23
C PRO A 166 26.09 14.28 -0.13
N PRO A 167 25.50 13.08 -0.26
CA PRO A 167 24.07 12.79 -0.46
C PRO A 167 23.26 12.73 0.85
N TRP A 168 23.88 12.91 2.01
CA TRP A 168 23.28 12.63 3.32
C TRP A 168 22.25 13.68 3.76
N ASN A 169 22.43 14.92 3.32
CA ASN A 169 21.48 16.01 3.56
C ASN A 169 20.10 15.79 2.92
N GLU A 170 19.98 14.85 1.98
CA GLU A 170 18.73 14.44 1.32
C GLU A 170 18.29 13.02 1.67
N SER A 171 18.91 12.42 2.69
CA SER A 171 18.60 11.05 3.11
C SER A 171 17.12 10.89 3.54
N VAL A 172 16.54 9.73 3.22
CA VAL A 172 15.17 9.36 3.58
C VAL A 172 15.16 8.44 4.79
N LEU A 173 14.25 8.68 5.73
CA LEU A 173 14.03 7.76 6.83
C LEU A 173 13.02 6.68 6.43
N ILE A 174 13.43 5.42 6.55
CA ILE A 174 12.52 4.26 6.48
C ILE A 174 12.33 3.74 7.91
N THR A 175 11.08 3.64 8.35
CA THR A 175 10.74 3.19 9.71
C THR A 175 9.47 2.35 9.72
N PRO A 176 9.40 1.26 10.52
CA PRO A 176 8.20 0.42 10.61
C PRO A 176 7.04 1.10 11.34
N ARG A 177 7.27 2.21 12.05
CA ARG A 177 6.27 2.86 12.91
C ARG A 177 5.80 4.18 12.31
N HIS A 178 4.50 4.25 12.01
CA HIS A 178 3.86 5.48 11.53
C HIS A 178 4.11 6.70 12.43
N GLY A 179 4.01 6.54 13.75
CA GLY A 179 4.25 7.66 14.68
C GLY A 179 5.69 8.21 14.66
N VAL A 180 6.69 7.37 14.35
CA VAL A 180 8.08 7.82 14.17
C VAL A 180 8.19 8.60 12.86
N ARG A 181 7.58 8.08 11.78
CA ARG A 181 7.53 8.77 10.48
C ARG A 181 6.91 10.17 10.60
N THR A 182 5.79 10.30 11.30
CA THR A 182 5.12 11.60 11.51
C THR A 182 6.05 12.59 12.21
N LYS A 183 6.61 12.21 13.37
CA LYS A 183 7.55 13.08 14.11
C LYS A 183 8.79 13.45 13.29
N TRP A 184 9.31 12.50 12.52
CA TRP A 184 10.46 12.77 11.64
C TRP A 184 10.11 13.81 10.57
N ASN A 185 8.97 13.65 9.90
CA ASN A 185 8.51 14.59 8.89
C ASN A 185 8.24 15.98 9.48
N ASP A 186 7.65 16.06 10.68
CA ASP A 186 7.41 17.31 11.41
C ASP A 186 8.72 18.05 11.71
N CYS A 187 9.75 17.31 12.15
CA CYS A 187 11.09 17.85 12.38
C CYS A 187 11.78 18.28 11.08
N ALA A 188 11.66 17.47 10.03
CA ALA A 188 12.23 17.75 8.71
C ALA A 188 11.61 19.00 8.09
N LEU A 189 10.29 19.19 8.21
CA LEU A 189 9.58 20.38 7.76
C LEU A 189 10.07 21.63 8.51
N ARG A 190 10.16 21.56 9.85
CA ARG A 190 10.70 22.67 10.67
C ARG A 190 12.15 23.01 10.31
N LYS A 191 12.98 22.00 10.01
CA LYS A 191 14.36 22.21 9.52
C LYS A 191 14.34 22.90 8.16
N HIS A 192 13.54 22.41 7.21
CA HIS A 192 13.39 23.00 5.88
C HIS A 192 13.01 24.48 5.94
N CYS A 193 12.01 24.85 6.75
CA CYS A 193 11.60 26.25 6.92
C CYS A 193 12.75 27.14 7.42
N ARG A 194 13.56 26.65 8.38
CA ARG A 194 14.74 27.38 8.88
C ARG A 194 15.83 27.53 7.83
N ASP A 195 16.16 26.43 7.15
CA ASP A 195 17.28 26.39 6.22
C ASP A 195 16.98 27.18 4.92
N THR A 196 15.71 27.26 4.51
CA THR A 196 15.28 27.94 3.27
C THR A 196 14.60 29.30 3.49
N ASN A 197 14.49 29.73 4.76
CA ASN A 197 13.77 30.93 5.18
C ASN A 197 12.33 30.99 4.62
N GLN A 198 11.63 29.85 4.61
CA GLN A 198 10.26 29.73 4.13
C GLN A 198 9.26 29.73 5.29
N SER A 199 8.09 30.33 5.06
CA SER A 199 6.99 30.32 6.03
C SER A 199 6.34 28.94 6.13
N LEU A 200 5.98 28.56 7.35
CA LEU A 200 5.11 27.42 7.62
C LEU A 200 3.66 27.85 7.45
N PHE A 201 2.95 27.20 6.54
CA PHE A 201 1.51 27.36 6.33
C PHE A 201 0.79 26.28 7.11
N VAL A 202 -0.29 26.66 7.80
CA VAL A 202 -1.11 25.74 8.58
C VAL A 202 -2.50 25.73 7.94
N SER A 203 -2.89 24.58 7.41
CA SER A 203 -4.22 24.36 6.83
C SER A 203 -5.06 23.53 7.79
N HIS A 204 -6.20 24.08 8.19
CA HIS A 204 -7.17 23.38 9.03
C HIS A 204 -8.19 22.64 8.17
N ALA A 205 -8.59 21.45 8.61
CA ALA A 205 -9.70 20.73 8.03
C ALA A 205 -11.03 21.40 8.41
N GLU A 206 -11.98 21.41 7.47
CA GLU A 206 -13.36 21.87 7.72
C GLU A 206 -14.33 20.69 7.65
N ASP A 207 -14.76 20.21 8.82
CA ASP A 207 -15.65 19.06 8.91
C ASP A 207 -17.12 19.44 8.71
N HIS A 208 -17.80 18.69 7.83
CA HIS A 208 -19.20 18.89 7.49
C HIS A 208 -19.97 17.56 7.45
N ILE A 209 -21.23 17.57 7.87
CA ILE A 209 -22.17 16.45 7.68
C ILE A 209 -23.25 16.91 6.70
N SER A 210 -23.37 16.27 5.54
CA SER A 210 -24.40 16.61 4.53
C SER A 210 -24.44 18.11 4.17
N GLY A 211 -23.28 18.75 4.07
CA GLY A 211 -23.15 20.18 3.71
C GLY A 211 -23.45 21.17 4.83
N ARG A 212 -23.77 20.72 6.04
CA ARG A 212 -23.86 21.58 7.23
C ARG A 212 -22.63 21.40 8.12
N THR A 213 -22.29 22.46 8.84
CA THR A 213 -21.28 22.42 9.90
C THR A 213 -21.72 21.50 11.04
N LEU A 214 -20.72 20.95 11.75
CA LEU A 214 -20.93 20.11 12.91
C LEU A 214 -21.47 20.89 14.11
N ARG A 215 -22.37 20.28 14.87
CA ARG A 215 -22.78 20.77 16.20
C ARG A 215 -21.69 20.46 17.23
N GLN A 216 -21.66 21.15 18.36
CA GLN A 216 -20.65 20.93 19.42
C GLN A 216 -20.50 19.47 19.86
N ILE A 217 -21.62 18.75 20.04
CA ILE A 217 -21.60 17.32 20.40
C ILE A 217 -20.97 16.46 19.29
N GLU A 218 -21.22 16.82 18.02
CA GLU A 218 -20.66 16.13 16.86
C GLU A 218 -19.17 16.44 16.71
N GLN A 219 -18.74 17.68 16.95
CA GLN A 219 -17.33 18.09 17.00
C GLN A 219 -16.56 17.33 18.08
N LEU A 220 -17.11 17.24 19.29
CA LEU A 220 -16.54 16.45 20.38
C LEU A 220 -16.41 14.98 19.97
N ALA A 221 -17.43 14.40 19.34
CA ALA A 221 -17.38 13.03 18.86
C ALA A 221 -16.27 12.80 17.81
N VAL A 222 -16.07 13.74 16.89
CA VAL A 222 -14.99 13.69 15.89
C VAL A 222 -13.61 13.75 16.57
N GLN A 223 -13.41 14.70 17.49
CA GLN A 223 -12.14 14.82 18.23
C GLN A 223 -11.84 13.57 19.08
N HIS A 224 -12.85 12.99 19.73
CA HIS A 224 -12.68 11.76 20.49
C HIS A 224 -12.37 10.55 19.59
N ARG A 225 -12.97 10.48 18.39
CA ARG A 225 -12.68 9.43 17.40
C ARG A 225 -11.25 9.52 16.89
N GLN A 226 -10.74 10.71 16.59
CA GLN A 226 -9.34 10.91 16.17
C GLN A 226 -8.34 10.43 17.23
N LYS A 227 -8.63 10.65 18.53
CA LYS A 227 -7.76 10.21 19.64
C LYS A 227 -7.81 8.71 19.93
N THR A 228 -8.93 8.05 19.64
CA THR A 228 -9.19 6.63 20.01
C THR A 228 -9.10 5.66 18.82
N SER A 229 -9.04 6.17 17.60
CA SER A 229 -8.98 5.35 16.39
C SER A 229 -7.72 4.48 16.36
N LYS A 230 -7.92 3.16 16.50
CA LYS A 230 -6.90 2.14 16.19
C LYS A 230 -6.62 2.01 14.68
N ARG A 231 -7.34 2.77 13.83
CA ARG A 231 -7.19 2.79 12.37
C ARG A 231 -7.13 4.26 11.89
N PRO A 232 -6.02 4.96 12.14
CA PRO A 232 -5.85 6.37 11.74
C PRO A 232 -5.62 6.56 10.23
N GLY A 233 -5.82 5.53 9.40
CA GLY A 233 -5.44 5.54 7.98
C GLY A 233 -6.49 6.06 7.00
N ASP A 234 -7.76 6.18 7.40
CA ASP A 234 -8.86 6.56 6.49
C ASP A 234 -9.30 8.03 6.63
N ASP A 235 -8.84 8.73 7.67
CA ASP A 235 -9.25 10.11 7.96
C ASP A 235 -8.10 11.08 7.65
N LEU A 236 -8.38 12.17 6.95
CA LEU A 236 -7.44 13.26 6.76
C LEU A 236 -7.09 13.88 8.11
N PRO A 237 -5.84 14.34 8.32
CA PRO A 237 -5.47 15.00 9.56
C PRO A 237 -6.24 16.32 9.73
N GLU A 238 -6.56 16.68 10.97
CA GLU A 238 -7.22 17.96 11.32
C GLU A 238 -6.39 19.17 10.89
N ILE A 239 -5.07 19.02 10.90
CA ILE A 239 -4.11 20.07 10.55
C ILE A 239 -3.09 19.48 9.59
N ILE A 240 -2.84 20.20 8.50
CA ILE A 240 -1.72 19.95 7.60
C ILE A 240 -0.77 21.14 7.67
N GLU A 241 0.46 20.89 8.10
CA GLU A 241 1.56 21.86 8.03
C GLU A 241 2.25 21.74 6.67
N LEU A 242 2.44 22.87 5.97
CA LEU A 242 3.04 22.94 4.64
C LEU A 242 4.11 24.03 4.53
N ALA A 243 5.08 23.87 3.62
CA ALA A 243 6.05 24.90 3.28
C ALA A 243 6.44 24.82 1.80
N VAL A 244 6.79 25.96 1.20
CA VAL A 244 7.26 26.00 -0.20
C VAL A 244 8.54 25.16 -0.34
N GLY A 245 8.56 24.24 -1.30
CA GLY A 245 9.69 23.34 -1.55
C GLY A 245 9.71 22.06 -0.70
N MET A 246 8.74 21.84 0.19
CA MET A 246 8.64 20.57 0.92
C MET A 246 8.28 19.40 -0.02
N ARG A 247 8.74 18.19 0.31
CA ARG A 247 8.33 16.97 -0.38
C ARG A 247 7.04 16.44 0.24
N VAL A 248 6.00 16.28 -0.58
CA VAL A 248 4.69 15.71 -0.17
C VAL A 248 4.35 14.48 -1.01
N MET A 249 3.55 13.60 -0.43
CA MET A 249 2.89 12.51 -1.14
C MET A 249 1.40 12.81 -1.16
N VAL A 250 0.79 12.74 -2.34
CA VAL A 250 -0.66 12.88 -2.48
C VAL A 250 -1.30 11.58 -1.99
N THR A 251 -2.24 11.69 -1.06
CA THR A 251 -2.97 10.58 -0.43
C THR A 251 -4.42 10.56 -0.86
#